data_AF-A0A1M5PQP7-F1
#
_entry.id   AF-A0A1M5PQP7-F1
#
_cell.length_a   1.000
_cell.length_b   1.000
_cell.length_c   1.000
_cell.angle_alpha   90.00
_cell.angle_beta   90.00
_cell.angle_gamma   90.00
#
_symmetry.space_group_name_H-M   'P 1'
#
loop_
_entity.id
_entity.type
_entity.pdbx_description
1 polymer ?
#
loop_
_entity_poly.entity_id
_entity_poly.type
_entity_poly.pdbx_seq_one_letter_code
_entity_poly.pdbx_strand_id
1 'polypeptide(L)'
;MHFFASWFLLYAVIGSVAGFVGVLNLPYPFLSLESDPLFVIGGAITGWFTVQSAGSFVLYHFLVGVKHERSQFAVLMGFISLGFDGALLRVTLPTAIQLLDKLL
;
A
#
# COMPACT_ATOMS: atom_id res chain seq x y z
N MET A 1 -2.35 7.90 -9.11
CA MET A 1 -1.69 6.70 -8.55
C MET A 1 -0.48 7.06 -7.68
N HIS A 2 0.53 7.76 -8.22
CA HIS A 2 1.71 8.18 -7.45
C HIS A 2 1.38 9.00 -6.19
N PHE A 3 0.34 9.82 -6.19
CA PHE A 3 0.00 10.68 -5.06
C PHE A 3 -0.21 9.92 -3.73
N PHE A 4 -1.05 8.87 -3.71
CA PHE A 4 -1.36 8.12 -2.48
C PHE A 4 -0.16 7.33 -1.98
N ALA A 5 0.53 6.62 -2.88
CA ALA A 5 1.73 5.86 -2.54
C ALA A 5 2.87 6.77 -2.05
N SER A 6 3.08 7.93 -2.69
CA SER A 6 4.09 8.91 -2.27
C SER A 6 3.76 9.51 -0.91
N TRP A 7 2.49 9.85 -0.66
CA TRP A 7 2.06 10.36 0.64
C TRP A 7 2.27 9.33 1.74
N PHE A 8 1.89 8.07 1.50
CA PHE A 8 2.05 6.98 2.47
C PHE A 8 3.53 6.68 2.74
N LEU A 9 4.37 6.67 1.70
CA LEU A 9 5.83 6.56 1.86
C LEU A 9 6.40 7.70 2.67
N LEU A 10 5.97 8.94 2.42
CA LEU A 10 6.44 10.11 3.15
C LEU A 10 6.05 10.03 4.63
N TYR A 11 4.81 9.61 4.93
CA TYR A 11 4.36 9.32 6.29
C TYR A 11 5.25 8.27 6.97
N ALA A 12 5.52 7.14 6.29
CA ALA A 12 6.35 6.06 6.83
C ALA A 12 7.79 6.54 7.09
N VAL A 13 8.40 7.22 6.12
CA VAL A 13 9.80 7.70 6.22
C VAL A 13 9.94 8.77 7.31
N ILE A 14 9.10 9.81 7.29
CA ILE A 14 9.17 10.88 8.28
C ILE A 14 8.89 10.34 9.68
N GLY A 15 7.87 9.50 9.82
CA GLY A 15 7.55 8.91 11.11
C GLY A 15 8.65 7.96 11.62
N SER A 16 9.27 7.15 10.76
CA SER A 16 10.40 6.32 11.18
C SER A 16 11.60 7.16 11.63
N VAL A 17 11.92 8.24 10.92
CA VAL A 17 13.00 9.16 11.30
C VAL A 17 12.68 9.87 12.61
N ALA A 18 11.47 10.42 12.76
CA ALA A 18 11.06 11.09 13.99
C ALA A 18 11.02 10.13 15.19
N GLY A 19 10.70 8.85 14.96
CA GLY A 19 10.67 7.80 15.96
C GLY A 19 12.08 7.44 16.42
N PHE A 20 13.02 7.34 15.49
CA PHE A 20 14.42 7.09 15.79
C PHE A 20 15.07 8.23 16.58
N VAL A 21 14.71 9.49 16.27
CA VAL A 21 15.22 10.68 16.99
C VAL A 21 14.50 10.87 18.34
N GLY A 22 13.42 10.12 18.62
CA GLY A 22 12.66 10.22 19.87
C GLY A 22 11.77 11.46 19.97
N VAL A 23 11.49 12.13 18.84
CA VAL A 23 10.61 13.31 18.77
C VAL A 23 9.14 12.89 18.71
N LEU A 24 8.87 11.67 18.29
CA LEU A 24 7.52 11.12 18.18
C LEU A 24 6.95 10.78 19.56
N ASN A 25 5.94 11.54 19.97
CA ASN A 25 5.20 11.33 21.21
C ASN A 25 3.72 11.08 20.88
N LEU A 26 3.45 9.93 20.26
CA LEU A 26 2.09 9.53 19.91
C LEU A 26 1.44 8.78 21.08
N PRO A 27 0.11 8.92 21.28
CA PRO A 27 -0.63 8.14 22.28
C PRO A 27 -0.78 6.64 21.91
N TYR A 28 -0.26 6.24 20.75
CA TYR A 28 -0.30 4.88 20.22
C TYR A 28 1.05 4.53 19.56
N PRO A 29 1.41 3.23 19.47
CA PRO A 29 2.60 2.81 18.75
C PRO A 29 2.50 3.11 17.26
N PHE A 30 3.52 3.81 16.73
CA PHE A 30 3.67 4.15 15.31
C PHE A 30 3.77 2.89 14.44
N LEU A 31 3.10 2.88 13.28
CA LEU A 31 2.99 1.73 12.35
C LEU A 31 2.28 0.49 12.92
N SER A 32 1.52 0.66 14.01
CA SER A 32 0.73 -0.42 14.57
C SER A 32 -0.50 -0.73 13.70
N LEU A 33 -0.68 -2.01 13.38
CA LEU A 33 -1.84 -2.49 12.64
C LEU A 33 -3.16 -2.41 13.44
N GLU A 34 -3.09 -2.22 14.75
CA GLU A 34 -4.25 -2.21 15.64
C GLU A 34 -4.61 -0.79 16.11
N SER A 35 -3.61 0.07 16.27
CA SER A 35 -3.76 1.33 16.99
C SER A 35 -3.35 2.56 16.20
N ASP A 36 -2.73 2.40 15.03
CA ASP A 36 -2.34 3.53 14.17
C ASP A 36 -3.35 3.68 13.01
N PRO A 37 -4.37 4.55 13.16
CA PRO A 37 -5.43 4.67 12.16
C PRO A 37 -4.91 5.24 10.84
N LEU A 38 -3.88 6.10 10.87
CA LEU A 38 -3.29 6.68 9.66
C LEU A 38 -2.53 5.61 8.87
N PHE A 39 -1.77 4.76 9.57
CA PHE A 39 -1.07 3.65 8.94
C PHE A 39 -2.04 2.64 8.31
N VAL A 40 -3.06 2.23 9.06
CA VAL A 40 -4.03 1.22 8.64
C VAL A 40 -4.89 1.71 7.48
N ILE A 41 -5.51 2.90 7.60
CA ILE A 41 -6.36 3.47 6.55
C ILE A 41 -5.52 3.86 5.34
N GLY A 42 -4.38 4.52 5.56
CA GLY A 42 -3.45 4.91 4.49
C GLY A 42 -2.90 3.70 3.72
N GLY A 43 -2.56 2.64 4.43
CA GLY A 43 -2.10 1.38 3.85
C GLY A 43 -3.19 0.67 3.05
N ALA A 44 -4.43 0.64 3.56
CA ALA A 44 -5.58 0.08 2.85
C ALA A 44 -5.89 0.86 1.56
N ILE A 45 -5.93 2.19 1.61
CA ILE A 45 -6.16 3.04 0.42
C ILE A 45 -5.03 2.83 -0.60
N THR A 46 -3.78 2.88 -0.15
CA THR A 46 -2.63 2.71 -1.04
C THR A 46 -2.65 1.34 -1.70
N GLY A 47 -2.82 0.27 -0.91
CA GLY A 47 -2.93 -1.10 -1.39
C GLY A 47 -4.08 -1.28 -2.39
N TRP A 48 -5.23 -0.66 -2.16
CA TRP A 48 -6.38 -0.70 -3.07
C TRP A 48 -6.04 -0.14 -4.45
N PHE A 49 -5.39 1.03 -4.49
CA PHE A 49 -4.99 1.66 -5.75
C PHE A 49 -3.86 0.89 -6.44
N THR A 50 -2.88 0.37 -5.69
CA THR A 50 -1.74 -0.35 -6.26
C THR A 50 -2.15 -1.71 -6.81
N VAL A 51 -2.97 -2.49 -6.08
CA VAL A 51 -3.53 -3.76 -6.59
C VAL A 51 -4.30 -3.54 -7.89
N GLN A 52 -5.20 -2.56 -7.94
CA GLN A 52 -6.01 -2.32 -9.14
C GLN A 52 -5.15 -1.97 -10.35
N SER A 53 -4.10 -1.19 -10.15
CA SER A 53 -3.26 -0.72 -11.24
C SER A 53 -2.27 -1.80 -11.70
N ALA A 54 -1.67 -2.54 -10.77
CA ALA A 54 -0.84 -3.70 -11.08
C ALA A 54 -1.67 -4.79 -11.79
N GLY A 55 -2.90 -5.03 -11.33
CA GLY A 55 -3.86 -5.94 -11.98
C GLY A 55 -4.21 -5.51 -13.39
N SER A 56 -4.53 -4.22 -13.57
CA SER A 56 -4.84 -3.64 -14.88
C SER A 56 -3.65 -3.73 -15.84
N PHE A 57 -2.42 -3.51 -15.34
CA PHE A 57 -1.19 -3.61 -16.11
C PHE A 57 -0.91 -5.04 -16.60
N VAL A 58 -1.07 -6.02 -15.71
CA VAL A 58 -0.92 -7.45 -16.04
C VAL A 58 -2.00 -7.87 -17.03
N LEU A 59 -3.26 -7.49 -16.81
CA LEU A 59 -4.38 -7.81 -17.71
C LEU A 59 -4.18 -7.21 -19.11
N TYR A 60 -3.70 -5.97 -19.20
CA TYR A 60 -3.36 -5.33 -20.47
C TYR A 60 -2.34 -6.14 -21.27
N HIS A 61 -1.29 -6.65 -20.61
CA HIS A 61 -0.28 -7.47 -21.27
C HIS A 61 -0.77 -8.86 -21.65
N PHE A 62 -1.73 -9.43 -20.93
CA PHE A 62 -2.42 -10.64 -21.37
C PHE A 62 -3.23 -10.41 -22.65
N LEU A 63 -3.85 -9.24 -22.81
CA LEU A 63 -4.68 -8.90 -23.97
C LEU A 63 -3.84 -8.55 -25.21
N VAL A 64 -2.81 -7.72 -25.06
CA VAL A 64 -1.99 -7.22 -26.18
C VAL A 64 -0.85 -8.18 -26.54
N GLY A 65 -0.54 -9.11 -25.65
CA GLY A 65 0.56 -10.06 -25.78
C GLY A 65 1.91 -9.45 -25.42
N VAL A 66 2.84 -10.32 -25.03
CA VAL A 66 4.17 -9.95 -24.54
C VAL A 66 5.21 -10.27 -25.61
N LYS A 67 5.70 -9.24 -26.32
CA LYS A 67 6.60 -9.42 -27.49
C LYS A 67 8.08 -9.21 -27.21
N HIS A 68 8.42 -8.49 -26.14
CA HIS A 68 9.80 -8.10 -25.84
C HIS A 68 10.21 -8.59 -24.44
N GLU A 69 11.49 -8.91 -24.26
CA GLU A 69 12.05 -9.34 -22.96
C GLU A 69 11.79 -8.31 -21.85
N ARG A 70 11.88 -7.01 -22.18
CA ARG A 70 11.53 -5.92 -21.24
C ARG A 70 10.07 -5.97 -20.78
N SER A 71 9.16 -6.40 -21.66
CA SER A 71 7.75 -6.55 -21.34
C SER A 71 7.50 -7.79 -20.48
N GLN A 72 8.22 -8.89 -20.70
CA GLN A 72 8.19 -10.06 -19.81
C GLN A 72 8.61 -9.71 -18.39
N PHE A 73 9.71 -8.96 -18.24
CA PHE A 73 10.17 -8.48 -16.94
C PHE A 73 9.17 -7.55 -16.27
N ALA A 74 8.56 -6.63 -17.03
CA ALA A 74 7.55 -5.73 -16.50
C ALA A 74 6.30 -6.49 -16.00
N VAL A 75 5.84 -7.51 -16.72
CA VAL A 75 4.73 -8.37 -16.30
C VAL A 75 5.07 -9.16 -15.03
N LEU A 76 6.29 -9.70 -14.93
CA LEU A 76 6.77 -10.36 -13.72
C LEU A 76 6.73 -9.40 -12.52
N MET A 77 7.23 -8.18 -12.69
CA MET A 77 7.16 -7.13 -11.66
C MET A 77 5.72 -6.77 -11.31
N GLY A 78 4.81 -6.77 -12.29
CA GLY A 78 3.37 -6.59 -12.05
C GLY A 78 2.78 -7.69 -11.16
N PHE A 79 3.13 -8.95 -11.37
CA PHE A 79 2.71 -10.06 -10.50
C PHE A 79 3.29 -9.97 -9.09
N ILE A 80 4.57 -9.59 -8.97
CA ILE A 80 5.20 -9.37 -7.66
C ILE A 80 4.48 -8.25 -6.91
N SER A 81 4.22 -7.12 -7.59
CA SER A 81 3.44 -6.00 -7.03
C SER A 81 2.08 -6.48 -6.54
N LEU A 82 1.32 -7.20 -7.38
CA LEU A 82 0.02 -7.76 -7.01
C LEU A 82 0.07 -8.61 -5.72
N GLY A 83 1.11 -9.42 -5.56
CA GLY A 83 1.30 -10.23 -4.36
C GLY A 83 1.51 -9.39 -3.10
N PHE A 84 2.42 -8.42 -3.16
CA PHE A 84 2.71 -7.53 -2.03
C PHE A 84 1.53 -6.61 -1.70
N ASP A 85 0.95 -5.98 -2.71
CA ASP A 85 -0.17 -5.06 -2.56
C ASP A 85 -1.42 -5.79 -2.06
N GLY A 86 -1.65 -7.02 -2.52
CA GLY A 86 -2.73 -7.89 -2.04
C GLY A 86 -2.52 -8.33 -0.59
N ALA A 87 -1.28 -8.63 -0.19
CA ALA A 87 -0.94 -8.95 1.19
C ALA A 87 -1.14 -7.72 2.10
N LEU A 88 -0.72 -6.54 1.67
CA LEU A 88 -0.93 -5.28 2.38
C LEU A 88 -2.42 -5.06 2.62
N LEU A 89 -3.25 -5.12 1.57
CA LEU A 89 -4.71 -5.00 1.69
C LEU A 89 -5.29 -6.04 2.65
N ARG A 90 -4.87 -7.30 2.55
CA ARG A 90 -5.40 -8.36 3.42
C ARG A 90 -5.18 -8.05 4.90
N VAL A 91 -4.06 -7.40 5.24
CA VAL A 91 -3.69 -7.09 6.61
C VAL A 91 -4.31 -5.77 7.09
N THR A 92 -4.44 -4.76 6.23
CA THR A 92 -4.92 -3.43 6.63
C THR A 92 -6.43 -3.22 6.44
N LEU A 93 -7.03 -3.84 5.43
CA LEU A 93 -8.43 -3.58 5.04
C LEU A 93 -9.45 -3.94 6.13
N PRO A 94 -9.37 -5.09 6.83
CA PRO A 94 -10.34 -5.43 7.87
C PRO A 94 -10.38 -4.39 8.99
N THR A 95 -9.22 -3.99 9.49
CA THR A 95 -9.11 -2.99 10.55
C THR A 95 -9.50 -1.60 10.04
N ALA A 96 -9.17 -1.25 8.79
CA ALA A 96 -9.59 0.00 8.19
C ALA A 96 -11.12 0.13 8.10
N ILE A 97 -11.82 -0.94 7.74
CA ILE A 97 -13.29 -0.98 7.71
C ILE A 97 -13.85 -0.81 9.12
N GLN A 98 -13.33 -1.53 10.11
CA GLN A 98 -13.78 -1.39 11.51
C GLN A 98 -13.56 0.02 12.07
N LEU A 99 -12.48 0.70 11.69
CA LEU A 99 -12.23 2.09 12.08
C LEU A 99 -13.18 3.06 11.39
N LEU A 100 -13.52 2.81 10.12
CA LEU A 100 -14.47 3.63 9.37
C LEU A 100 -15.90 3.48 9.92
N ASP A 101 -16.32 2.25 10.24
CA ASP A 101 -17.64 1.97 10.84
C ASP A 101 -17.82 2.65 12.20
N LYS A 102 -16.73 2.83 12.97
CA LYS A 102 -16.78 3.57 14.26
C LYS A 102 -16.91 5.08 14.09
N LEU A 103 -16.69 5.59 12.88
CA LEU A 103 -16.62 7.03 12.59
C LEU A 103 -17.91 7.56 11.95
N LEU A 104 -18.76 6.66 11.42
CA LEU A 104 -20.10 6.90 10.86
C LEU A 104 -21.19 6.73 11.92
#